data_AF-A0A2N0AJM6-F1
#
_entry.id   AF-A0A2N0AJM6-F1
#
_cell.length_a   1.000
_cell.length_b   1.000
_cell.length_c   1.000
_cell.angle_alpha   90.00
_cell.angle_beta   90.00
_cell.angle_gamma   90.00
#
_symmetry.space_group_name_H-M   'P 1'
#
loop_
_entity.id
_entity.type
_entity.pdbx_description
1 polymer ?
#
loop_
_entity_poly.entity_id
_entity_poly.type
_entity_poly.pdbx_seq_one_letter_code
_entity_poly.pdbx_strand_id
1 'polypeptide(L)'
;MFFLATEVVFADRTKTYLSLQSLKMEVESWKEKKPSSQIKKQIRSHQRFLMDDGTCQIVPASRISSVTYFRFSCQTDSEPLLIQFQSNQKRKLEVGKFQLRAIHHIGKKQYLEIETGLVVGEAKTLARLNTDDTELDYPPKKEIPVVTENKQTINSYKPIQNPNLFYFKSISQNPKRRKEVPSNIEVFFDSSCPLEFIEKDESFYWDQTVSYVFRITCIRDSVYSLIRVPSTSSGDLVTSNTIWKDPKPGDRVLGNAVLKKITETQTFWEKIVLYYE
;
A
#
# COMPACT_ATOMS: atom_id res chain seq x y z
N MET A 1 -30.31 -48.30 -50.89
CA MET A 1 -30.00 -46.87 -50.69
C MET A 1 -29.67 -46.70 -49.22
N PHE A 2 -28.37 -46.80 -48.88
CA PHE A 2 -27.88 -46.77 -47.51
C PHE A 2 -27.76 -45.31 -47.05
N PHE A 3 -28.53 -44.92 -46.05
CA PHE A 3 -28.28 -43.69 -45.30
C PHE A 3 -27.32 -44.01 -44.15
N LEU A 4 -26.04 -43.71 -44.35
CA LEU A 4 -25.07 -43.63 -43.28
C LEU A 4 -25.34 -42.34 -42.50
N ALA A 5 -25.93 -42.48 -41.31
CA ALA A 5 -25.96 -41.41 -40.34
C ALA A 5 -24.53 -41.23 -39.81
N THR A 6 -23.88 -40.16 -40.25
CA THR A 6 -22.62 -39.69 -39.67
C THR A 6 -22.93 -39.09 -38.31
N GLU A 7 -22.77 -39.89 -37.26
CA GLU A 7 -22.62 -39.38 -35.90
C GLU A 7 -21.35 -38.52 -35.86
N VAL A 8 -21.54 -37.20 -35.95
CA VAL A 8 -20.52 -36.23 -35.59
C VAL A 8 -20.38 -36.33 -34.08
N VAL A 9 -19.48 -37.20 -33.63
CA VAL A 9 -18.95 -37.19 -32.27
C VAL A 9 -18.29 -35.83 -32.09
N PHE A 10 -19.02 -34.88 -31.51
CA PHE A 10 -18.44 -33.68 -30.94
C PHE A 10 -17.46 -34.17 -29.88
N ALA A 11 -16.18 -34.22 -30.25
CA ALA A 11 -15.09 -34.34 -29.30
C ALA A 11 -15.29 -33.20 -28.30
N ASP A 12 -15.80 -33.58 -27.13
CA ASP A 12 -15.92 -32.73 -25.97
C ASP A 12 -14.55 -32.09 -25.79
N ARG A 13 -14.47 -30.77 -25.99
CA ARG A 13 -13.23 -30.02 -25.78
C ARG A 13 -12.95 -30.10 -24.30
N THR A 14 -12.28 -31.17 -23.88
CA THR A 14 -11.77 -31.39 -22.54
C THR A 14 -10.99 -30.13 -22.20
N LYS A 15 -11.60 -29.29 -21.36
CA LYS A 15 -10.92 -28.18 -20.72
C LYS A 15 -9.75 -28.82 -20.00
N THR A 16 -8.56 -28.70 -20.58
CA THR A 16 -7.33 -29.15 -19.96
C THR A 16 -7.26 -28.37 -18.66
N TYR A 17 -7.56 -29.04 -17.54
CA TYR A 17 -7.42 -28.45 -16.22
C TYR A 17 -5.92 -28.18 -16.08
N LEU A 18 -5.51 -26.93 -16.30
CA LEU A 18 -4.14 -26.52 -16.04
C LEU A 18 -3.93 -26.62 -14.54
N SER A 19 -3.11 -27.58 -14.14
CA SER A 19 -2.64 -27.71 -12.77
C SER A 19 -1.90 -26.43 -12.34
N LEU A 20 -1.96 -26.12 -11.06
CA LEU A 20 -1.19 -25.03 -10.46
C LEU A 20 0.31 -25.30 -10.56
N GLN A 21 0.71 -26.58 -10.61
CA GLN A 21 2.09 -26.97 -10.90
C GLN A 21 2.55 -26.48 -12.28
N SER A 22 1.72 -26.66 -13.32
CA SER A 22 2.05 -26.16 -14.66
C SER A 22 2.15 -24.63 -14.69
N LEU A 23 1.26 -23.94 -13.96
CA LEU A 23 1.29 -22.49 -13.85
C LEU A 23 2.54 -22.00 -13.11
N LYS A 24 2.93 -22.66 -12.01
CA LYS A 24 4.17 -22.39 -11.27
C LYS A 24 5.37 -22.47 -12.20
N MET A 25 5.55 -23.60 -12.88
CA MET A 25 6.71 -23.83 -13.78
C MET A 25 6.79 -22.77 -14.88
N GLU A 26 5.65 -22.40 -15.46
CA GLU A 26 5.57 -21.34 -16.46
C GLU A 26 6.04 -19.99 -15.89
N VAL A 27 5.54 -19.58 -14.72
CA VAL A 27 5.88 -18.28 -14.11
C VAL A 27 7.35 -18.25 -13.63
N GLU A 28 7.87 -19.35 -13.08
CA GLU A 28 9.28 -19.46 -12.69
C GLU A 28 10.22 -19.27 -13.87
N SER A 29 9.84 -19.79 -15.05
CA SER A 29 10.65 -19.67 -16.27
C SER A 29 10.79 -18.22 -16.77
N TRP A 30 9.96 -17.28 -16.30
CA TRP A 30 9.99 -15.89 -16.76
C TRP A 30 11.21 -15.09 -16.29
N LYS A 31 11.96 -15.63 -15.31
CA LYS A 31 13.28 -15.11 -14.97
C LYS A 31 14.23 -15.15 -16.18
N GLU A 32 14.06 -16.14 -17.05
CA GLU A 32 14.94 -16.40 -18.20
C GLU A 32 14.25 -16.19 -19.56
N LYS A 33 12.92 -16.32 -19.61
CA LYS A 33 12.13 -16.35 -20.84
C LYS A 33 10.99 -15.35 -20.82
N LYS A 34 10.45 -15.02 -22.00
CA LYS A 34 9.24 -14.17 -22.09
C LYS A 34 7.98 -15.00 -21.81
N PRO A 35 6.92 -14.39 -21.24
CA PRO A 35 5.65 -15.07 -20.99
C PRO A 35 5.04 -15.69 -22.24
N SER A 36 4.59 -16.95 -22.13
CA SER A 36 4.00 -17.68 -23.25
C SER A 36 2.73 -17.01 -23.79
N SER A 37 2.43 -17.31 -25.06
CA SER A 37 1.18 -16.89 -25.69
C SER A 37 -0.04 -17.48 -24.99
N GLN A 38 0.11 -18.65 -24.37
CA GLN A 38 -0.94 -19.32 -23.60
C GLN A 38 -1.35 -18.52 -22.37
N ILE A 39 -0.40 -18.02 -21.58
CA ILE A 39 -0.71 -17.16 -20.42
C ILE A 39 -1.39 -15.87 -20.86
N LYS A 40 -0.90 -15.24 -21.93
CA LYS A 40 -1.54 -14.03 -22.48
C LYS A 40 -2.98 -14.32 -22.92
N LYS A 41 -3.24 -15.49 -23.50
CA LYS A 41 -4.59 -15.93 -23.88
C LYS A 41 -5.48 -16.15 -22.65
N GLN A 42 -4.96 -16.77 -21.59
CA GLN A 42 -5.68 -17.01 -20.33
C GLN A 42 -6.06 -15.73 -19.58
N ILE A 43 -5.16 -14.74 -19.60
CA ILE A 43 -5.43 -13.40 -19.08
C ILE A 43 -6.58 -12.74 -19.84
N ARG A 44 -6.51 -12.77 -21.19
CA ARG A 44 -7.54 -12.17 -22.07
C ARG A 44 -8.89 -12.88 -21.98
N SER A 45 -8.88 -14.20 -21.86
CA SER A 45 -10.11 -15.00 -21.74
C SER A 45 -10.69 -15.00 -20.33
N HIS A 46 -10.02 -14.37 -19.36
CA HIS A 46 -10.44 -14.34 -17.97
C HIS A 46 -10.71 -15.73 -17.40
N GLN A 47 -9.83 -16.68 -17.75
CA GLN A 47 -9.96 -18.07 -17.31
C GLN A 47 -9.90 -18.16 -15.78
N ARG A 48 -10.83 -18.93 -15.21
CA ARG A 48 -10.89 -19.20 -13.77
C ARG A 48 -10.09 -20.46 -13.43
N PHE A 49 -9.37 -20.38 -12.33
CA PHE A 49 -8.54 -21.44 -11.77
C PHE A 49 -8.98 -21.73 -10.33
N LEU A 50 -8.73 -22.95 -9.86
CA LEU A 50 -8.92 -23.33 -8.46
C LEU A 50 -7.69 -22.89 -7.67
N MET A 51 -7.88 -22.34 -6.47
CA MET A 51 -6.80 -21.92 -5.57
C MET A 51 -6.00 -23.08 -4.99
N ASP A 52 -6.57 -24.28 -5.05
CA ASP A 52 -6.02 -25.55 -4.58
C ASP A 52 -6.42 -26.62 -5.59
N ASP A 53 -5.45 -27.37 -6.10
CA ASP A 53 -5.66 -28.52 -6.99
C ASP A 53 -5.36 -29.87 -6.32
N GLY A 54 -5.16 -29.87 -4.99
CA GLY A 54 -4.78 -31.02 -4.17
C GLY A 54 -3.28 -31.32 -4.15
N THR A 55 -2.53 -30.84 -5.14
CA THR A 55 -1.06 -31.01 -5.21
C THR A 55 -0.32 -29.72 -4.89
N CYS A 56 -0.94 -28.59 -5.17
CA CYS A 56 -0.39 -27.27 -4.99
C CYS A 56 -1.50 -26.27 -4.65
N GLN A 57 -1.16 -25.28 -3.84
CA GLN A 57 -2.09 -24.26 -3.36
C GLN A 57 -1.45 -22.87 -3.47
N ILE A 58 -2.26 -21.86 -3.75
CA ILE A 58 -1.82 -20.46 -3.67
C ILE A 58 -1.99 -19.97 -2.24
N VAL A 59 -0.87 -19.60 -1.61
CA VAL A 59 -0.83 -19.12 -0.23
C VAL A 59 -0.28 -17.69 -0.16
N PRO A 60 -0.80 -16.84 0.74
CA PRO A 60 -0.23 -15.53 0.97
C PRO A 60 1.19 -15.67 1.54
N ALA A 61 2.14 -14.93 0.97
CA ALA A 61 3.54 -14.94 1.39
C ALA A 61 3.87 -13.70 2.23
N SER A 62 3.50 -12.51 1.74
CA SER A 62 3.72 -11.25 2.43
C SER A 62 2.74 -10.19 1.92
N ARG A 63 2.63 -9.09 2.65
CA ARG A 63 1.86 -7.92 2.24
C ARG A 63 2.70 -6.68 2.44
N ILE A 64 2.86 -5.90 1.38
CA ILE A 64 3.60 -4.64 1.41
C ILE A 64 2.68 -3.57 0.84
N SER A 65 2.29 -2.62 1.68
CA SER A 65 1.35 -1.54 1.31
C SER A 65 0.06 -2.11 0.70
N SER A 66 -0.30 -1.69 -0.52
CA SER A 66 -1.49 -2.10 -1.26
C SER A 66 -1.31 -3.37 -2.11
N VAL A 67 -0.16 -4.06 -2.01
CA VAL A 67 0.16 -5.26 -2.78
C VAL A 67 0.23 -6.47 -1.85
N THR A 68 -0.56 -7.49 -2.15
CA THR A 68 -0.44 -8.80 -1.48
C THR A 68 0.35 -9.72 -2.38
N TYR A 69 1.43 -10.28 -1.86
CA TYR A 69 2.28 -11.24 -2.56
C TYR A 69 1.84 -12.65 -2.20
N PHE A 70 1.73 -13.50 -3.21
CA PHE A 70 1.38 -14.91 -3.07
C PHE A 70 2.49 -15.78 -3.63
N ARG A 71 2.58 -16.98 -3.08
CA ARG A 71 3.46 -18.05 -3.55
C ARG A 71 2.67 -19.33 -3.74
N PHE A 72 3.23 -20.24 -4.50
CA PHE A 72 2.71 -21.59 -4.60
C PHE A 72 3.23 -22.41 -3.41
N SER A 73 2.39 -23.23 -2.77
CA SER A 73 2.82 -24.10 -1.66
C SER A 73 3.79 -25.19 -2.13
N CYS A 74 3.66 -25.62 -3.39
CA CYS A 74 4.55 -26.56 -4.07
C CYS A 74 5.86 -25.90 -4.59
N GLN A 75 6.10 -24.64 -4.25
CA GLN A 75 7.32 -23.93 -4.61
C GLN A 75 8.45 -24.27 -3.63
N THR A 76 9.63 -24.56 -4.17
CA THR A 76 10.85 -24.78 -3.37
C THR A 76 11.45 -23.44 -2.92
N ASP A 77 11.41 -22.45 -3.81
CA ASP A 77 11.86 -21.08 -3.53
C ASP A 77 10.88 -20.33 -2.62
N SER A 78 11.42 -19.53 -1.69
CA SER A 78 10.60 -18.68 -0.80
C SER A 78 10.10 -17.39 -1.46
N GLU A 79 10.59 -17.07 -2.66
CA GLU A 79 10.26 -15.82 -3.35
C GLU A 79 8.83 -15.84 -3.91
N PRO A 80 8.00 -14.81 -3.67
CA PRO A 80 6.66 -14.77 -4.25
C PRO A 80 6.71 -14.57 -5.76
N LEU A 81 5.84 -15.28 -6.47
CA LEU A 81 5.72 -15.21 -7.94
C LEU A 81 4.44 -14.49 -8.39
N LEU A 82 3.48 -14.38 -7.48
CA LEU A 82 2.14 -13.87 -7.74
C LEU A 82 1.88 -12.62 -6.91
N ILE A 83 1.08 -11.70 -7.45
CA ILE A 83 0.68 -10.47 -6.75
C ILE A 83 -0.82 -10.21 -6.91
N GLN A 84 -1.37 -9.43 -5.99
CA GLN A 84 -2.71 -8.88 -6.09
C GLN A 84 -2.70 -7.43 -5.61
N PHE A 85 -3.20 -6.52 -6.45
CA PHE A 85 -3.42 -5.13 -6.06
C PHE A 85 -4.78 -4.97 -5.39
N GLN A 86 -4.80 -4.31 -4.22
CA GLN A 86 -6.02 -4.07 -3.46
C GLN A 86 -7.03 -3.18 -4.22
N SER A 87 -6.56 -2.30 -5.12
CA SER A 87 -7.39 -1.39 -5.93
C SER A 87 -8.19 -2.09 -7.04
N ASN A 88 -7.78 -3.30 -7.46
CA ASN A 88 -8.34 -3.99 -8.62
C ASN A 88 -9.44 -5.02 -8.27
N GLN A 89 -9.84 -5.10 -7.00
CA GLN A 89 -10.93 -5.97 -6.54
C GLN A 89 -12.30 -5.41 -6.94
N LYS A 90 -12.62 -5.45 -8.24
CA LYS A 90 -13.89 -4.94 -8.79
C LYS A 90 -14.95 -6.03 -8.95
N ARG A 91 -14.57 -7.32 -8.94
CA ARG A 91 -15.49 -8.44 -9.18
C ARG A 91 -15.50 -9.41 -8.00
N LYS A 92 -16.71 -9.79 -7.55
CA LYS A 92 -16.90 -10.91 -6.63
C LYS A 92 -16.57 -12.21 -7.38
N LEU A 93 -15.34 -12.70 -7.23
CA LEU A 93 -14.99 -14.07 -7.62
C LEU A 93 -15.50 -15.05 -6.57
N GLU A 94 -15.87 -16.25 -7.02
CA GLU A 94 -16.26 -17.34 -6.13
C GLU A 94 -15.11 -17.68 -5.18
N VAL A 95 -15.45 -17.96 -3.91
CA VAL A 95 -14.48 -18.37 -2.89
C VAL A 95 -13.79 -19.67 -3.36
N GLY A 96 -12.47 -19.73 -3.20
CA GLY A 96 -11.66 -20.87 -3.66
C GLY A 96 -11.28 -20.83 -5.15
N LYS A 97 -11.69 -19.81 -5.90
CA LYS A 97 -11.24 -19.58 -7.28
C LYS A 97 -10.43 -18.29 -7.40
N PHE A 98 -9.55 -18.28 -8.41
CA PHE A 98 -8.82 -17.08 -8.82
C PHE A 98 -8.80 -16.94 -10.34
N GLN A 99 -8.39 -15.77 -10.79
CA GLN A 99 -8.29 -15.44 -12.20
C GLN A 99 -7.00 -14.67 -12.47
N LEU A 100 -6.37 -14.93 -13.62
CA LEU A 100 -5.23 -14.16 -14.08
C LEU A 100 -5.67 -12.79 -14.61
N ARG A 101 -4.89 -11.75 -14.31
CA ARG A 101 -5.22 -10.35 -14.67
C ARG A 101 -4.19 -9.69 -15.57
N ALA A 102 -2.93 -9.69 -15.18
CA ALA A 102 -1.89 -9.01 -15.93
C ALA A 102 -0.51 -9.51 -15.51
N ILE A 103 0.51 -9.13 -16.27
CA ILE A 103 1.91 -9.40 -15.95
C ILE A 103 2.54 -8.04 -15.63
N HIS A 104 3.23 -7.95 -14.50
CA HIS A 104 3.83 -6.71 -14.01
C HIS A 104 5.33 -6.85 -13.86
N HIS A 105 6.05 -5.76 -14.09
CA HIS A 105 7.47 -5.67 -13.83
C HIS A 105 7.70 -4.75 -12.64
N ILE A 106 8.26 -5.28 -11.55
CA ILE A 106 8.57 -4.51 -10.34
C ILE A 106 10.05 -4.71 -10.03
N GLY A 107 10.82 -3.63 -10.17
CA GLY A 107 12.28 -3.69 -10.12
C GLY A 107 12.82 -4.54 -11.27
N LYS A 108 13.60 -5.58 -10.95
CA LYS A 108 14.13 -6.55 -11.93
C LYS A 108 13.28 -7.81 -12.07
N LYS A 109 12.17 -7.92 -11.33
CA LYS A 109 11.35 -9.14 -11.23
C LYS A 109 10.04 -8.98 -12.00
N GLN A 110 9.57 -10.10 -12.54
CA GLN A 110 8.25 -10.20 -13.18
C GLN A 110 7.30 -10.94 -12.26
N TYR A 111 6.08 -10.41 -12.14
CA TYR A 111 5.03 -10.98 -11.29
C TYR A 111 3.76 -11.18 -12.09
N LEU A 112 3.03 -12.25 -11.78
CA LEU A 112 1.71 -12.51 -12.34
C LEU A 112 0.64 -11.95 -11.38
N GLU A 113 -0.15 -10.98 -11.85
CA GLU A 113 -1.29 -10.48 -11.10
C GLU A 113 -2.44 -11.48 -11.16
N ILE A 114 -2.92 -11.85 -9.98
CA ILE A 114 -4.10 -12.68 -9.76
C ILE A 114 -5.19 -11.86 -9.07
N GLU A 115 -6.44 -12.17 -9.39
CA GLU A 115 -7.59 -11.73 -8.64
C GLU A 115 -8.19 -12.93 -7.92
N THR A 116 -8.39 -12.81 -6.62
CA THR A 116 -8.87 -13.88 -5.75
C THR A 116 -10.20 -13.48 -5.12
N GLY A 117 -11.06 -14.47 -4.84
CA GLY A 117 -12.28 -14.27 -4.03
C GLY A 117 -12.01 -14.14 -2.52
N LEU A 118 -10.74 -14.18 -2.08
CA LEU A 118 -10.38 -14.04 -0.68
C LEU A 118 -10.47 -12.57 -0.26
N VAL A 119 -11.41 -12.26 0.63
CA VAL A 119 -11.36 -11.02 1.39
C VAL A 119 -10.19 -11.17 2.37
N VAL A 120 -9.05 -10.55 2.05
CA VAL A 120 -7.86 -10.51 2.92
C VAL A 120 -8.18 -9.63 4.15
N GLY A 121 -9.00 -10.20 5.03
CA GLY A 121 -9.52 -9.64 6.27
C GLY A 121 -9.92 -10.73 7.28
N GLU A 122 -10.00 -12.00 6.87
CA GLU A 122 -10.30 -13.13 7.75
C GLU A 122 -9.39 -14.33 7.45
N ALA A 123 -8.08 -14.19 7.70
CA ALA A 123 -7.27 -15.36 8.02
C ALA A 123 -7.27 -15.49 9.54
N LYS A 124 -8.13 -16.35 10.06
CA LYS A 124 -8.19 -16.72 11.48
C LYS A 124 -6.81 -17.18 11.94
N THR A 125 -6.31 -16.47 12.95
CA THR A 125 -5.34 -16.93 13.92
C THR A 125 -5.64 -18.37 14.34
N LEU A 126 -4.70 -19.27 14.12
CA LEU A 126 -4.68 -20.56 14.79
C LEU A 126 -3.23 -20.95 15.13
N ALA A 127 -2.99 -20.99 16.44
CA ALA A 127 -1.92 -21.64 17.20
C ALA A 127 -0.46 -21.29 16.82
N ARG A 128 0.17 -20.36 17.55
CA ARG A 128 1.01 -20.64 18.75
C ARG A 128 2.08 -21.71 18.53
N LEU A 129 3.29 -21.24 18.21
CA LEU A 129 4.51 -21.66 18.91
C LEU A 129 5.39 -20.42 19.07
N ASN A 130 5.36 -19.84 20.27
CA ASN A 130 6.52 -19.13 20.80
C ASN A 130 7.45 -20.23 21.31
N THR A 131 8.56 -20.44 20.63
CA THR A 131 9.80 -20.96 21.22
C THR A 131 10.86 -19.94 20.83
N ASP A 132 11.22 -19.15 21.82
CA ASP A 132 12.44 -18.36 21.86
C ASP A 132 13.60 -19.34 22.09
N ASP A 133 14.57 -19.33 21.18
CA ASP A 133 15.89 -19.98 21.28
C ASP A 133 16.84 -19.21 20.33
N THR A 134 17.51 -18.21 20.91
CA THR A 134 18.93 -17.81 20.77
C THR A 134 19.71 -17.96 19.44
N GLU A 135 20.36 -16.85 19.06
CA GLU A 135 21.72 -16.73 18.49
C GLU A 135 22.06 -17.23 17.06
N LEU A 136 23.05 -16.50 16.49
CA LEU A 136 23.91 -16.72 15.30
C LEU A 136 23.37 -16.31 13.92
N ASP A 137 24.10 -15.64 13.03
CA ASP A 137 25.36 -14.86 13.05
C ASP A 137 25.45 -14.24 11.63
N TYR A 138 25.45 -12.92 11.48
CA TYR A 138 25.59 -12.29 10.17
C TYR A 138 26.77 -11.31 10.18
N PRO A 139 27.71 -11.42 9.23
CA PRO A 139 28.91 -10.58 9.24
C PRO A 139 28.53 -9.12 8.98
N PRO A 140 29.16 -8.17 9.70
CA PRO A 140 28.74 -6.77 9.70
C PRO A 140 29.11 -6.11 8.37
N LYS A 141 28.10 -5.54 7.70
CA LYS A 141 28.29 -4.72 6.51
C LYS A 141 28.80 -3.35 6.95
N LYS A 142 30.04 -3.03 6.60
CA LYS A 142 30.74 -1.77 6.92
C LYS A 142 29.86 -0.56 6.66
N GLU A 143 29.49 0.12 7.75
CA GLU A 143 28.88 1.44 7.73
C GLU A 143 29.95 2.48 7.36
N ILE A 144 29.65 3.33 6.38
CA ILE A 144 30.38 4.57 6.17
C ILE A 144 29.89 5.52 7.29
N PRO A 145 30.78 6.08 8.13
CA PRO A 145 30.34 6.86 9.27
C PRO A 145 29.78 8.19 8.79
N VAL A 146 28.46 8.32 8.80
CA VAL A 146 27.81 9.63 8.88
C VAL A 146 27.70 9.94 10.36
N VAL A 147 28.47 10.94 10.75
CA VAL A 147 28.59 11.55 12.07
C VAL A 147 27.26 11.54 12.84
N THR A 148 27.34 10.95 14.03
CA THR A 148 26.29 10.85 15.03
C THR A 148 25.85 12.25 15.49
N GLU A 149 24.64 12.66 15.14
CA GLU A 149 23.87 13.59 15.96
C GLU A 149 22.54 12.92 16.34
N ASN A 150 22.53 12.36 17.55
CA ASN A 150 21.39 12.17 18.45
C ASN A 150 20.00 12.00 17.81
N LYS A 151 19.74 10.87 17.16
CA LYS A 151 18.35 10.41 16.96
C LYS A 151 17.80 9.93 18.30
N GLN A 152 17.14 10.82 19.01
CA GLN A 152 16.24 10.46 20.09
C GLN A 152 15.20 9.46 19.54
N THR A 153 15.23 8.24 20.08
CA THR A 153 14.17 7.25 19.92
C THR A 153 12.91 7.80 20.57
N ILE A 154 11.99 8.31 19.76
CA ILE A 154 10.67 8.73 20.24
C ILE A 154 9.83 7.48 20.44
N ASN A 155 10.12 6.78 21.53
CA ASN A 155 9.31 5.72 22.11
C ASN A 155 8.24 6.37 22.99
N SER A 156 7.07 6.64 22.40
CA SER A 156 5.80 6.85 23.12
C SER A 156 4.71 7.07 22.08
N TYR A 157 4.15 5.99 21.52
CA TYR A 157 2.90 6.13 20.77
C TYR A 157 1.76 6.41 21.77
N LYS A 158 1.46 7.69 22.00
CA LYS A 158 0.28 8.08 22.79
C LYS A 158 -0.96 7.76 21.94
N PRO A 159 -1.98 7.07 22.49
CA PRO A 159 -3.23 6.88 21.78
C PRO A 159 -3.89 8.23 21.50
N ILE A 160 -4.40 8.41 20.27
CA ILE A 160 -5.13 9.61 19.87
C ILE A 160 -6.42 9.70 20.69
N GLN A 161 -6.54 10.72 21.53
CA GLN A 161 -7.75 10.97 22.33
C GLN A 161 -8.69 11.97 21.65
N ASN A 162 -8.18 12.80 20.74
CA ASN A 162 -8.96 13.82 20.06
C ASN A 162 -9.90 13.20 19.00
N PRO A 163 -11.24 13.39 19.11
CA PRO A 163 -12.22 12.83 18.17
C PRO A 163 -12.03 13.30 16.73
N ASN A 164 -11.70 14.58 16.51
CA ASN A 164 -11.56 15.14 15.17
C ASN A 164 -10.27 14.65 14.50
N LEU A 165 -9.19 14.53 15.27
CA LEU A 165 -7.93 13.95 14.80
C LEU A 165 -8.09 12.46 14.48
N PHE A 166 -8.81 11.72 15.32
CA PHE A 166 -9.15 10.32 15.06
C PHE A 166 -10.02 10.16 13.81
N TYR A 167 -11.04 11.01 13.67
CA TYR A 167 -11.90 11.05 12.49
C TYR A 167 -11.06 11.32 11.23
N PHE A 168 -10.22 12.35 11.26
CA PHE A 168 -9.30 12.72 10.17
C PHE A 168 -8.36 11.56 9.77
N LYS A 169 -7.76 10.88 10.76
CA LYS A 169 -6.96 9.68 10.54
C LYS A 169 -7.78 8.57 9.85
N SER A 170 -9.03 8.40 10.24
CA SER A 170 -9.88 7.36 9.65
C SER A 170 -10.26 7.65 8.19
N ILE A 171 -10.51 8.91 7.82
CA ILE A 171 -10.86 9.31 6.45
C ILE A 171 -9.63 9.34 5.52
N SER A 172 -8.45 9.66 6.05
CA SER A 172 -7.21 9.63 5.28
C SER A 172 -6.82 8.20 4.92
N GLN A 173 -7.11 7.22 5.78
CA GLN A 173 -6.86 5.80 5.53
C GLN A 173 -7.97 5.09 4.75
N ASN A 174 -9.22 5.54 4.82
CA ASN A 174 -10.36 4.88 4.19
C ASN A 174 -11.05 5.75 3.12
N PRO A 175 -10.83 5.46 1.82
CA PRO A 175 -11.46 6.20 0.72
C PRO A 175 -13.00 6.23 0.76
N LYS A 176 -13.65 5.19 1.31
CA LYS A 176 -15.12 5.13 1.36
C LYS A 176 -15.70 6.19 2.29
N ARG A 177 -14.99 6.53 3.38
CA ARG A 177 -15.42 7.53 4.35
C ARG A 177 -15.23 8.97 3.88
N ARG A 178 -14.50 9.19 2.77
CA ARG A 178 -14.24 10.54 2.23
C ARG A 178 -15.47 11.17 1.56
N LYS A 179 -16.42 10.35 1.10
CA LYS A 179 -17.63 10.82 0.41
C LYS A 179 -18.56 11.63 1.32
N GLU A 180 -18.44 11.45 2.63
CA GLU A 180 -19.32 12.03 3.65
C GLU A 180 -18.56 13.04 4.53
N VAL A 181 -17.39 13.52 4.11
CA VAL A 181 -16.58 14.43 4.92
C VAL A 181 -17.25 15.80 4.91
N PRO A 182 -17.76 16.30 6.05
CA PRO A 182 -18.25 17.66 6.13
C PRO A 182 -17.09 18.64 5.89
N SER A 183 -17.38 19.72 5.17
CA SER A 183 -16.49 20.88 5.11
C SER A 183 -16.45 21.56 6.48
N ASN A 184 -15.28 22.11 6.85
CA ASN A 184 -15.03 22.89 8.07
C ASN A 184 -14.79 22.08 9.35
N ILE A 185 -14.31 20.84 9.24
CA ILE A 185 -13.84 20.10 10.42
C ILE A 185 -12.55 20.75 10.92
N GLU A 186 -12.54 21.15 12.18
CA GLU A 186 -11.35 21.65 12.86
C GLU A 186 -10.57 20.48 13.47
N VAL A 187 -9.36 20.26 12.97
CA VAL A 187 -8.47 19.17 13.38
C VAL A 187 -7.32 19.75 14.20
N PHE A 188 -7.24 19.34 15.46
CA PHE A 188 -6.12 19.69 16.33
C PHE A 188 -5.11 18.53 16.40
N PHE A 189 -3.94 18.77 15.82
CA PHE A 189 -2.75 17.93 15.84
C PHE A 189 -2.03 18.11 17.18
N ASP A 190 -2.30 17.19 18.10
CA ASP A 190 -1.72 17.15 19.44
C ASP A 190 -0.43 16.29 19.48
N SER A 191 0.14 16.09 20.67
CA SER A 191 1.34 15.26 20.87
C SER A 191 1.21 13.78 20.44
N SER A 192 -0.01 13.28 20.17
CA SER A 192 -0.21 11.95 19.60
C SER A 192 -0.06 11.91 18.07
N CYS A 193 -0.20 13.07 17.42
CA CYS A 193 -0.01 13.25 15.99
C CYS A 193 0.54 14.65 15.66
N PRO A 194 1.76 15.00 16.11
CA PRO A 194 2.35 16.31 15.81
C PRO A 194 2.63 16.47 14.32
N LEU A 195 2.83 17.73 13.92
CA LEU A 195 3.29 18.13 12.60
C LEU A 195 4.81 18.22 12.61
N GLU A 196 5.47 17.52 11.69
CA GLU A 196 6.93 17.47 11.56
C GLU A 196 7.36 18.30 10.36
N PHE A 197 8.20 19.31 10.56
CA PHE A 197 8.70 20.14 9.48
C PHE A 197 9.56 19.31 8.51
N ILE A 198 9.33 19.47 7.21
CA ILE A 198 10.09 18.79 6.15
C ILE A 198 11.00 19.79 5.45
N GLU A 199 10.39 20.79 4.81
CA GLU A 199 11.12 21.70 3.93
C GLU A 199 10.33 23.00 3.71
N LYS A 200 11.06 24.00 3.25
CA LYS A 200 10.52 25.25 2.74
C LYS A 200 10.26 25.07 1.23
N ASP A 201 9.01 25.11 0.83
CA ASP A 201 8.55 25.01 -0.55
C ASP A 201 8.40 26.42 -1.13
N GLU A 202 9.45 26.87 -1.82
CA GLU A 202 9.48 28.10 -2.60
C GLU A 202 8.94 27.84 -4.01
N SER A 203 7.71 27.35 -4.10
CA SER A 203 7.03 27.11 -5.39
C SER A 203 6.81 28.44 -6.13
N PHE A 204 7.75 28.78 -7.01
CA PHE A 204 7.87 30.06 -7.74
C PHE A 204 6.76 30.31 -8.78
N TYR A 205 5.89 29.34 -9.08
CA TYR A 205 5.16 29.33 -10.35
C TYR A 205 3.76 29.97 -10.39
N TRP A 206 3.26 30.61 -9.33
CA TRP A 206 1.97 31.33 -9.48
C TRP A 206 1.68 32.44 -8.44
N ASP A 207 2.07 32.31 -7.16
CA ASP A 207 1.60 33.26 -6.12
C ASP A 207 2.68 33.94 -5.25
N GLN A 208 3.98 33.82 -5.58
CA GLN A 208 5.12 34.37 -4.80
C GLN A 208 5.08 34.07 -3.28
N THR A 209 4.21 33.16 -2.83
CA THR A 209 3.96 32.90 -1.42
C THR A 209 4.80 31.71 -1.00
N VAL A 210 5.83 31.98 -0.21
CA VAL A 210 6.64 30.94 0.43
C VAL A 210 5.73 30.05 1.28
N SER A 211 5.82 28.73 1.12
CA SER A 211 5.06 27.78 1.92
C SER A 211 6.00 26.87 2.71
N TYR A 212 5.63 26.53 3.94
CA TYR A 212 6.35 25.59 4.78
C TYR A 212 5.61 24.25 4.77
N VAL A 213 6.30 23.17 4.44
CA VAL A 213 5.72 21.83 4.31
C VAL A 213 5.96 21.04 5.59
N PHE A 214 4.88 20.53 6.16
CA PHE A 214 4.92 19.65 7.31
C PHE A 214 4.33 18.28 6.98
N ARG A 215 4.80 17.27 7.71
CA ARG A 215 4.30 15.91 7.69
C ARG A 215 3.47 15.63 8.93
N ILE A 216 2.27 15.10 8.72
CA ILE A 216 1.40 14.60 9.78
C ILE A 216 1.93 13.24 10.23
N THR A 217 2.46 13.17 11.46
CA THR A 217 3.23 12.00 11.94
C THR A 217 2.40 10.73 12.11
N CYS A 218 1.10 10.81 12.39
CA CYS A 218 0.25 9.62 12.57
C CYS A 218 -0.27 9.00 11.27
N ILE A 219 -0.01 9.62 10.11
CA ILE A 219 -0.42 9.12 8.79
C ILE A 219 0.71 9.21 7.75
N ARG A 220 1.97 9.00 8.17
CA ARG A 220 3.18 9.15 7.32
C ARG A 220 3.13 8.40 5.98
N ASP A 221 2.44 7.26 5.93
CA ASP A 221 2.34 6.42 4.71
C ASP A 221 1.17 6.83 3.79
N SER A 222 0.48 7.92 4.12
CA SER A 222 -0.68 8.41 3.37
C SER A 222 -0.31 9.53 2.41
N VAL A 223 -0.92 9.56 1.23
CA VAL A 223 -0.81 10.70 0.30
C VAL A 223 -1.36 12.01 0.89
N TYR A 224 -2.13 11.93 1.97
CA TYR A 224 -2.68 13.07 2.72
C TYR A 224 -1.80 13.52 3.87
N SER A 225 -0.58 12.97 4.02
CA SER A 225 0.30 13.26 5.14
C SER A 225 0.91 14.65 5.10
N LEU A 226 0.81 15.36 3.97
CA LEU A 226 1.46 16.66 3.79
C LEU A 226 0.47 17.79 4.07
N ILE A 227 0.93 18.77 4.83
CA ILE A 227 0.23 20.03 5.07
C ILE A 227 1.15 21.18 4.69
N ARG A 228 0.64 22.11 3.89
CA ARG A 228 1.36 23.33 3.48
C ARG A 228 0.83 24.50 4.30
N VAL A 229 1.72 25.17 5.01
CA VAL A 229 1.42 26.35 5.81
C VAL A 229 1.96 27.56 5.05
N PRO A 230 1.11 28.51 4.63
CA PRO A 230 1.60 29.72 3.98
C PRO A 230 2.40 30.56 4.97
N SER A 231 3.48 31.17 4.47
CA SER A 231 4.20 32.20 5.21
C SER A 231 3.39 33.49 5.33
N THR A 232 3.85 34.37 6.20
CA THR A 232 3.40 35.76 6.26
C THR A 232 3.88 36.54 5.03
N SER A 233 3.40 37.78 4.87
CA SER A 233 3.85 38.68 3.80
C SER A 233 5.36 38.99 3.83
N SER A 234 6.03 38.80 4.97
CA SER A 234 7.49 38.92 5.08
C SER A 234 8.25 37.63 4.74
N GLY A 235 7.54 36.55 4.39
CA GLY A 235 8.12 35.23 4.11
C GLY A 235 8.40 34.40 5.37
N ASP A 236 8.00 34.88 6.55
CA ASP A 236 8.25 34.23 7.82
C ASP A 236 7.15 33.22 8.19
N LEU A 237 7.56 32.10 8.82
CA LEU A 237 6.66 31.15 9.45
C LEU A 237 6.28 31.62 10.86
N VAL A 238 4.99 31.57 11.21
CA VAL A 238 4.50 31.94 12.54
C VAL A 238 4.06 30.72 13.32
N THR A 239 4.54 30.58 14.55
CA THR A 239 4.15 29.55 15.52
C THR A 239 3.89 30.21 16.87
N SER A 240 2.73 29.93 17.49
CA SER A 240 2.31 30.55 18.75
C SER A 240 2.36 32.09 18.75
N ASN A 241 2.00 32.73 17.63
CA ASN A 241 2.09 34.19 17.41
C ASN A 241 3.52 34.77 17.44
N THR A 242 4.54 33.93 17.29
CA THR A 242 5.94 34.33 17.20
C THR A 242 6.55 33.85 15.88
N ILE A 243 7.51 34.60 15.34
CA ILE A 243 8.22 34.22 14.12
C ILE A 243 9.18 33.07 14.45
N TRP A 244 9.03 31.96 13.71
CA TRP A 244 9.94 30.84 13.75
C TRP A 244 11.04 31.04 12.71
N LYS A 245 12.19 31.53 13.19
CA LYS A 245 13.26 32.06 12.32
C LYS A 245 14.11 31.01 11.59
N ASP A 246 14.10 29.75 12.04
CA ASP A 246 14.94 28.68 11.44
C ASP A 246 14.38 27.28 11.77
N PRO A 247 13.26 26.86 11.15
CA PRO A 247 12.75 25.50 11.33
C PRO A 247 13.69 24.48 10.67
N LYS A 248 14.06 23.42 11.39
CA LYS A 248 14.92 22.35 10.89
C LYS A 248 14.11 21.10 10.56
N PRO A 249 14.44 20.37 9.48
CA PRO A 249 13.73 19.14 9.13
C PRO A 249 13.71 18.17 10.33
N GLY A 250 12.53 17.69 10.69
CA GLY A 250 12.31 16.86 11.88
C GLY A 250 11.79 17.61 13.11
N ASP A 251 11.85 18.94 13.12
CA ASP A 251 11.25 19.76 14.18
C ASP A 251 9.74 19.51 14.26
N ARG A 252 9.22 19.46 15.48
CA ARG A 252 7.82 19.14 15.74
C ARG A 252 7.08 20.32 16.30
N VAL A 253 5.86 20.48 15.81
CA VAL A 253 4.91 21.48 16.30
C VAL A 253 3.52 20.86 16.38
N LEU A 254 2.72 21.42 17.27
CA LEU A 254 1.29 21.17 17.30
C LEU A 254 0.62 22.09 16.30
N GLY A 255 -0.61 21.77 15.91
CA GLY A 255 -1.30 22.59 14.94
C GLY A 255 -2.80 22.45 15.01
N ASN A 256 -3.49 23.53 14.71
CA ASN A 256 -4.92 23.52 14.47
C ASN A 256 -5.17 23.81 12.99
N ALA A 257 -5.88 22.93 12.29
CA ALA A 257 -6.17 23.09 10.87
C ALA A 257 -7.65 22.88 10.56
N VAL A 258 -8.24 23.80 9.79
CA VAL A 258 -9.62 23.70 9.33
C VAL A 258 -9.64 23.00 7.97
N LEU A 259 -10.27 21.84 7.91
CA LEU A 259 -10.39 21.04 6.70
C LEU A 259 -11.37 21.70 5.72
N LYS A 260 -10.85 22.13 4.57
CA LYS A 260 -11.67 22.71 3.49
C LYS A 260 -12.24 21.61 2.60
N LYS A 261 -11.34 20.76 2.11
CA LYS A 261 -11.67 19.70 1.14
C LYS A 261 -10.60 18.62 1.16
N ILE A 262 -11.00 17.37 0.98
CA ILE A 262 -10.09 16.26 0.69
C ILE A 262 -10.34 15.78 -0.74
N THR A 263 -9.28 15.65 -1.54
CA THR A 263 -9.35 15.07 -2.89
C THR A 263 -8.73 13.67 -2.91
N GLU A 264 -8.63 13.06 -4.08
CA GLU A 264 -7.95 11.78 -4.22
C GLU A 264 -6.43 11.90 -3.99
N THR A 265 -5.85 13.07 -4.24
CA THR A 265 -4.40 13.27 -4.24
C THR A 265 -3.88 14.08 -3.06
N GLN A 266 -4.70 14.98 -2.48
CA GLN A 266 -4.24 15.86 -1.41
C GLN A 266 -5.37 16.34 -0.51
N THR A 267 -4.98 16.91 0.62
CA THR A 267 -5.88 17.59 1.56
C THR A 267 -5.69 19.09 1.43
N PHE A 268 -6.79 19.81 1.30
CA PHE A 268 -6.84 21.26 1.29
C PHE A 268 -7.33 21.77 2.64
N TRP A 269 -6.56 22.67 3.21
CA TRP A 269 -6.83 23.31 4.49
C TRP A 269 -7.24 24.76 4.23
N GLU A 270 -8.24 25.24 4.95
CA GLU A 270 -8.69 26.63 4.85
C GLU A 270 -7.83 27.56 5.70
N LYS A 271 -7.54 27.12 6.93
CA LYS A 271 -6.73 27.86 7.90
C LYS A 271 -5.87 26.89 8.68
N ILE A 272 -4.62 27.27 8.95
CA ILE A 272 -3.69 26.50 9.76
C ILE A 272 -3.03 27.45 10.76
N VAL A 273 -2.99 27.05 12.02
CA VAL A 273 -2.32 27.76 13.10
C VAL A 273 -1.38 26.79 13.79
N LEU A 274 -0.11 27.15 13.92
CA LEU A 274 0.91 26.32 14.56
C LEU A 274 1.14 26.73 16.01
N TYR A 275 1.45 25.75 16.86
CA TYR A 275 1.81 25.96 18.26
C TYR A 275 3.09 25.17 18.57
N TYR A 276 3.87 25.65 19.54
CA TYR A 276 4.99 24.86 20.05
C TYR A 276 4.47 23.60 20.75
N GLU A 277 5.21 22.49 20.61
CA GLU A 277 4.94 21.23 21.34
C GLU A 277 5.26 21.36 22.83
#